data_AF-A0A1H6LBE9-F1
#
_entry.id   AF-A0A1H6LBE9-F1
#
_cell.length_a   1.000
_cell.length_b   1.000
_cell.length_c   1.000
_cell.angle_alpha   90.00
_cell.angle_beta   90.00
_cell.angle_gamma   90.00
#
_symmetry.space_group_name_H-M   'P 1'
#
loop_
_entity.id
_entity.type
_entity.pdbx_description
1 polymer ?
#
loop_
_entity_poly.entity_id
_entity_poly.type
_entity_poly.pdbx_seq_one_letter_code
_entity_poly.pdbx_strand_id
1 'polypeptide(L)'
;MAIFRVGIAGAAAVAASLALANTAAAEPLSGSYTATIGNPPMTQTWVFTPCGPDCTSLDMGGGAPIKEMRLQGSTWSWTQTSDGIPCTTSIDAGSLAGSTGCGGMTFPVQLSR
;
A
#
# COMPACT_ATOMS: atom_id res chain seq x y z
N MET A 1 -27.94 -8.45 67.51
CA MET A 1 -26.47 -8.33 67.52
C MET A 1 -26.04 -7.88 66.13
N ALA A 2 -25.35 -6.73 66.05
CA ALA A 2 -25.06 -5.94 64.84
C ALA A 2 -24.17 -6.69 63.81
N ILE A 3 -24.00 -6.24 62.56
CA ILE A 3 -23.16 -5.10 62.15
C ILE A 3 -23.47 -4.67 60.69
N PHE A 4 -23.65 -3.37 60.47
CA PHE A 4 -23.65 -2.67 59.18
C PHE A 4 -22.22 -2.45 58.65
N ARG A 5 -22.00 -2.58 57.33
CA ARG A 5 -20.92 -1.86 56.60
C ARG A 5 -21.40 -1.41 55.22
N VAL A 6 -21.30 -0.11 54.98
CA VAL A 6 -21.53 0.63 53.73
C VAL A 6 -20.20 0.85 53.02
N GLY A 7 -20.19 0.85 51.68
CA GLY A 7 -19.12 1.33 50.80
C GLY A 7 -19.04 0.50 49.51
N ILE A 8 -18.79 1.00 48.30
CA ILE A 8 -18.43 2.33 47.77
C ILE A 8 -18.90 2.33 46.30
N ALA A 9 -19.29 3.50 45.78
CA ALA A 9 -19.57 3.74 44.37
C ALA A 9 -18.35 3.49 43.45
N GLY A 10 -18.59 3.06 42.21
CA GLY A 10 -17.54 2.98 41.18
C GLY A 10 -18.09 2.53 39.83
N ALA A 11 -18.45 3.50 38.99
CA ALA A 11 -18.84 3.27 37.60
C ALA A 11 -17.64 2.76 36.79
N ALA A 12 -17.88 1.76 35.92
CA ALA A 12 -17.00 1.48 34.80
C ALA A 12 -17.89 1.27 33.57
N ALA A 13 -18.22 2.37 32.91
CA ALA A 13 -18.74 2.36 31.56
C ALA A 13 -17.63 1.81 30.65
N VAL A 14 -17.79 0.57 30.17
CA VAL A 14 -16.94 0.07 29.08
C VAL A 14 -17.55 0.61 27.79
N ALA A 15 -17.25 1.87 27.49
CA ALA A 15 -17.43 2.41 26.16
C ALA A 15 -16.48 1.61 25.25
N ALA A 16 -17.00 0.62 24.54
CA ALA A 16 -16.29 0.02 23.43
C ALA A 16 -16.19 1.09 22.34
N SER A 17 -15.13 1.88 22.42
CA SER A 17 -14.65 2.70 21.33
C SER A 17 -14.42 1.72 20.17
N LEU A 18 -15.38 1.64 19.24
CA LEU A 18 -15.07 1.30 17.87
C LEU A 18 -14.20 2.45 17.38
N ALA A 19 -12.92 2.41 17.76
CA ALA A 19 -11.89 3.11 17.06
C ALA A 19 -12.05 2.61 15.63
N LEU A 20 -12.66 3.46 14.80
CA LEU A 20 -12.54 3.35 13.37
C LEU A 20 -11.04 3.20 13.17
N ALA A 21 -10.63 1.99 12.84
CA ALA A 21 -9.48 1.81 12.01
C ALA A 21 -9.83 2.62 10.76
N ASN A 22 -9.56 3.92 10.80
CA ASN A 22 -8.80 4.53 9.75
C ASN A 22 -7.54 3.64 9.70
N THR A 23 -7.65 2.48 9.03
CA THR A 23 -6.63 2.07 8.09
C THR A 23 -6.19 3.39 7.50
N ALA A 24 -5.02 3.87 7.92
CA ALA A 24 -4.40 5.03 7.31
C ALA A 24 -4.57 4.74 5.83
N ALA A 25 -5.53 5.42 5.22
CA ALA A 25 -5.96 5.14 3.87
C ALA A 25 -4.74 5.62 3.12
N ALA A 26 -3.83 4.67 2.85
CA ALA A 26 -2.47 4.96 2.49
C ALA A 26 -2.63 5.86 1.28
N GLU A 27 -2.25 7.13 1.44
CA GLU A 27 -2.71 8.18 0.54
C GLU A 27 -2.44 7.69 -0.88
N PRO A 28 -3.44 7.75 -1.78
CA PRO A 28 -3.33 7.11 -3.07
C PRO A 28 -2.05 7.58 -3.73
N LEU A 29 -1.20 6.60 -4.12
CA LEU A 29 0.10 6.91 -4.72
C LEU A 29 -0.16 7.85 -5.90
N SER A 30 0.41 9.05 -5.82
CA SER A 30 0.08 10.14 -6.72
C SER A 30 1.29 11.01 -7.03
N GLY A 31 1.36 11.47 -8.28
CA GLY A 31 2.43 12.31 -8.79
C GLY A 31 3.56 11.53 -9.45
N SER A 32 4.64 12.24 -9.76
CA SER A 32 5.82 11.70 -10.40
C SER A 32 6.82 11.22 -9.35
N TYR A 33 7.40 10.03 -9.57
CA TYR A 33 8.44 9.44 -8.77
C TYR A 33 9.60 8.99 -9.66
N THR A 34 10.81 9.04 -9.13
CA THR A 34 11.96 8.35 -9.70
C THR A 34 11.97 6.92 -9.17
N ALA A 35 11.76 5.95 -10.05
CA ALA A 35 11.86 4.53 -9.74
C ALA A 35 13.28 4.03 -10.02
N THR A 36 13.94 3.53 -8.99
CA THR A 36 15.22 2.83 -9.07
C THR A 36 14.96 1.33 -9.08
N ILE A 37 15.34 0.63 -10.15
CA ILE A 37 14.96 -0.75 -10.41
C ILE A 37 16.22 -1.61 -10.55
N GLY A 38 16.24 -2.77 -9.91
CA GLY A 38 17.25 -3.81 -10.13
C GLY A 38 18.62 -3.54 -9.50
N ASN A 39 19.56 -4.44 -9.81
CA ASN A 39 20.99 -4.34 -9.48
C ASN A 39 21.81 -4.94 -10.64
N PRO A 40 22.54 -4.14 -11.46
CA PRO A 40 22.81 -2.71 -11.29
C PRO A 40 21.54 -1.84 -11.41
N PRO A 41 21.47 -0.72 -10.67
CA PRO A 41 20.26 0.10 -10.63
C PRO A 41 20.05 0.85 -11.95
N MET A 42 18.85 0.74 -12.51
CA MET A 42 18.35 1.61 -13.57
C MET A 42 17.30 2.57 -13.01
N THR A 43 17.32 3.83 -13.44
CA THR A 43 16.36 4.85 -13.00
C THR A 43 15.39 5.19 -14.13
N GLN A 44 14.10 5.27 -13.82
CA GLN A 44 13.09 5.79 -14.74
C GLN A 44 12.00 6.56 -13.99
N THR A 45 11.32 7.46 -14.69
CA THR A 45 10.22 8.24 -14.13
C THR A 45 8.93 7.45 -14.18
N TRP A 46 8.27 7.27 -13.04
CA TRP A 46 6.95 6.66 -12.91
C TRP A 46 5.95 7.73 -12.47
N VAL A 47 4.84 7.84 -13.19
CA VAL A 47 3.77 8.78 -12.87
C VAL A 47 2.56 7.99 -12.38
N PHE A 48 2.11 8.32 -11.18
CA PHE A 48 0.95 7.71 -10.56
C PHE A 48 -0.23 8.68 -10.57
N THR A 49 -1.37 8.23 -11.08
CA THR A 49 -2.61 9.00 -11.16
C THR A 49 -3.72 8.25 -10.42
N PRO A 50 -4.24 8.80 -9.30
CA PRO A 50 -5.33 8.16 -8.57
C PRO A 50 -6.56 7.91 -9.46
N CYS A 51 -7.10 6.70 -9.42
CA CYS A 51 -8.36 6.30 -10.08
C CYS A 51 -9.47 5.96 -9.07
N GLY A 52 -9.17 6.02 -7.77
CA GLY A 52 -10.08 5.74 -6.67
C GLY A 52 -9.34 5.60 -5.34
N PRO A 53 -10.04 5.32 -4.23
CA PRO A 53 -9.41 5.18 -2.91
C PRO A 53 -8.38 4.05 -2.86
N ASP A 54 -8.65 2.93 -3.54
CA ASP A 54 -7.78 1.75 -3.58
C ASP A 54 -7.23 1.49 -5.00
N CYS A 55 -7.13 2.54 -5.82
CA CYS A 55 -6.77 2.45 -7.24
C CYS A 55 -5.81 3.58 -7.63
N THR A 56 -4.68 3.23 -8.24
CA THR A 56 -3.80 4.21 -8.90
C THR A 56 -3.33 3.67 -10.26
N SER A 57 -3.36 4.52 -11.27
CA SER A 57 -2.83 4.24 -12.59
C SER A 57 -1.34 4.60 -12.63
N LEU A 58 -0.51 3.61 -12.94
CA LEU A 58 0.92 3.73 -13.14
C LEU A 58 1.24 3.89 -14.63
N ASP A 59 1.83 5.02 -14.97
CA ASP A 59 2.51 5.26 -16.24
C ASP A 59 4.03 5.18 -16.02
N MET A 60 4.68 4.21 -16.67
CA MET A 60 6.12 4.01 -16.57
C MET A 60 6.92 4.75 -17.65
N GLY A 61 6.23 5.46 -18.55
CA GLY A 61 6.82 6.08 -19.73
C GLY A 61 7.28 5.06 -20.78
N GLY A 62 8.01 5.54 -21.80
CA GLY A 62 8.66 4.68 -22.80
C GLY A 62 7.71 3.92 -23.73
N GLY A 63 6.44 4.33 -23.82
CA GLY A 63 5.42 3.67 -24.65
C GLY A 63 4.83 2.41 -24.03
N ALA A 64 5.14 2.11 -22.76
CA ALA A 64 4.49 1.02 -22.03
C ALA A 64 3.00 1.35 -21.82
N PRO A 65 2.11 0.34 -21.84
CA PRO A 65 0.70 0.55 -21.48
C PRO A 65 0.59 0.98 -20.01
N ILE A 66 -0.34 1.89 -19.74
CA ILE A 66 -0.71 2.30 -18.39
C ILE A 66 -1.25 1.09 -17.62
N LYS A 67 -0.87 0.97 -16.36
CA LYS A 67 -1.20 -0.19 -15.50
C LYS A 67 -1.99 0.25 -14.29
N GLU A 68 -3.09 -0.41 -14.01
CA GLU A 68 -3.87 -0.12 -12.80
C GLU A 68 -3.35 -0.94 -11.62
N MET A 69 -2.81 -0.25 -10.62
CA MET A 69 -2.42 -0.83 -9.35
C MET A 69 -3.57 -0.71 -8.35
N ARG A 70 -3.78 -1.77 -7.58
CA ARG A 70 -4.77 -1.84 -6.51
C ARG A 70 -4.10 -1.88 -5.15
N LEU A 71 -4.65 -1.15 -4.18
CA LEU A 71 -4.18 -1.21 -2.81
C LEU A 71 -4.71 -2.48 -2.14
N GLN A 72 -3.81 -3.28 -1.57
CA GLN A 72 -4.12 -4.48 -0.79
C GLN A 72 -3.42 -4.36 0.56
N GLY A 73 -4.17 -3.95 1.59
CA GLY A 73 -3.58 -3.61 2.90
C GLY A 73 -2.69 -2.37 2.78
N SER A 74 -1.37 -2.55 2.90
CA SER A 74 -0.38 -1.48 2.74
C SER A 74 0.41 -1.58 1.43
N THR A 75 0.06 -2.48 0.52
CA THR A 75 0.82 -2.73 -0.71
C THR A 75 -0.01 -2.41 -1.95
N TRP A 76 0.51 -1.51 -2.78
CA TRP A 76 0.02 -1.30 -4.13
C TRP A 76 0.50 -2.43 -5.01
N SER A 77 -0.41 -3.19 -5.62
CA SER A 77 -0.05 -4.28 -6.50
C SER A 77 -0.83 -4.27 -7.81
N TRP A 78 -0.12 -4.60 -8.88
CA TRP A 78 -0.68 -4.92 -10.18
C TRP A 78 -0.10 -6.27 -10.60
N THR A 79 -0.92 -7.13 -11.21
CA THR A 79 -0.48 -8.37 -11.84
C THR A 79 -1.14 -8.51 -13.21
N GLN A 80 -0.37 -8.93 -14.20
CA GLN A 80 -0.86 -9.27 -15.54
C GLN A 80 -0.11 -10.50 -16.04
N THR A 81 -0.81 -11.37 -16.77
CA THR A 81 -0.17 -12.47 -17.49
C THR A 81 0.20 -12.02 -18.89
N SER A 82 1.48 -12.15 -19.27
CA SER A 82 1.98 -11.93 -20.63
C SER A 82 2.57 -13.24 -21.15
N ASP A 83 2.09 -13.73 -22.29
CA ASP A 83 2.53 -15.00 -22.89
C ASP A 83 2.50 -16.20 -21.94
N GLY A 84 1.48 -16.25 -21.06
CA GLY A 84 1.33 -17.30 -20.04
C GLY A 84 2.22 -17.10 -18.81
N ILE A 85 3.03 -16.05 -18.77
CA ILE A 85 3.95 -15.73 -17.67
C ILE A 85 3.35 -14.60 -16.81
N PRO A 86 3.15 -14.80 -15.49
CA PRO A 86 2.67 -13.75 -14.62
C PRO A 86 3.77 -12.71 -14.38
N CYS A 87 3.40 -11.45 -14.60
CA CYS A 87 4.17 -10.26 -14.29
C CYS A 87 3.49 -9.53 -13.13
N THR A 88 4.23 -9.24 -12.07
CA THR A 88 3.72 -8.55 -10.89
C THR A 88 4.61 -7.38 -10.55
N THR A 89 3.99 -6.25 -10.20
CA THR A 89 4.64 -5.18 -9.46
C THR A 89 3.93 -4.97 -8.14
N SER A 90 4.70 -4.79 -7.09
CA SER A 90 4.22 -4.52 -5.74
C SER A 90 5.05 -3.41 -5.12
N ILE A 91 4.43 -2.39 -4.55
CA ILE A 91 5.07 -1.26 -3.88
C ILE A 91 4.42 -1.09 -2.50
N ASP A 92 5.20 -1.07 -1.43
CA ASP A 92 4.72 -0.70 -0.10
C ASP A 92 4.40 0.80 -0.05
N ALA A 93 3.22 1.14 0.45
CA ALA A 93 2.72 2.51 0.45
C ALA A 93 3.44 3.41 1.46
N GLY A 94 4.04 2.86 2.52
CA GLY A 94 4.73 3.61 3.56
C GLY A 94 6.22 3.81 3.27
N SER A 95 6.90 2.76 2.79
CA SER A 95 8.34 2.78 2.52
C SER A 95 8.69 3.10 1.07
N LEU A 96 7.70 3.10 0.18
CA LEU A 96 7.83 3.25 -1.28
C LEU A 96 8.72 2.19 -1.96
N ALA A 97 9.13 1.19 -1.19
CA ALA A 97 9.96 0.09 -1.64
C ALA A 97 9.09 -1.05 -2.17
N GLY A 98 9.63 -1.83 -3.09
CA GLY A 98 8.86 -2.90 -3.68
C GLY A 98 9.64 -3.75 -4.65
N SER A 99 8.92 -4.36 -5.57
CA SER A 99 9.50 -5.24 -6.57
C SER A 99 8.67 -5.27 -7.84
N THR A 100 9.34 -5.52 -8.96
CA THR A 100 8.71 -5.69 -10.28
C THR A 100 9.35 -6.85 -11.01
N GLY A 101 8.58 -7.63 -11.76
CA GLY A 101 9.16 -8.73 -12.52
C GLY A 101 8.15 -9.71 -13.11
N CYS A 102 8.65 -10.66 -13.89
CA CYS A 102 7.85 -11.66 -14.61
C CYS A 102 8.47 -13.05 -14.47
N GLY A 103 7.64 -14.09 -14.37
CA GLY A 103 8.10 -15.48 -14.52
C GLY A 103 9.15 -15.93 -13.51
N GLY A 104 9.07 -15.40 -12.29
CA GLY A 104 10.03 -15.69 -11.22
C GLY A 104 11.30 -14.84 -11.24
N MET A 105 11.53 -14.02 -12.28
CA MET A 105 12.56 -12.98 -12.25
C MET A 105 11.96 -11.73 -11.62
N THR A 106 12.48 -11.33 -10.46
CA THR A 106 11.99 -10.18 -9.70
C THR A 106 13.15 -9.22 -9.43
N PHE A 107 12.91 -7.94 -9.69
CA PHE A 107 13.85 -6.86 -9.46
C PHE A 107 13.34 -5.99 -8.31
N PRO A 108 14.19 -5.60 -7.35
CA PRO A 108 13.82 -4.62 -6.34
C PRO A 108 13.50 -3.29 -7.01
N VAL A 109 12.51 -2.59 -6.47
CA VAL A 109 12.13 -1.23 -6.87
C VAL A 109 12.19 -0.34 -5.64
N GLN A 110 12.72 0.86 -5.79
CA GLN A 110 12.59 1.91 -4.79
C GLN A 110 12.15 3.20 -5.47
N LEU A 111 11.06 3.80 -4.98
CA LEU A 111 10.57 5.09 -5.45
C LEU A 111 11.07 6.23 -4.55
N SER A 112 11.51 7.31 -5.18
CA SER A 112 11.87 8.56 -4.51
C SER A 112 11.24 9.75 -5.24
N ARG A 113 10.93 10.82 -4.51
CA ARG A 113 10.52 12.10 -5.11
C ARG A 113 11.71 12.99 -5.40
#